data_AF-A0A1F9FDL7-F1
#
_entry.id   AF-A0A1F9FDL7-F1
#
_cell.length_a   1.000
_cell.length_b   1.000
_cell.length_c   1.000
_cell.angle_alpha   90.00
_cell.angle_beta   90.00
_cell.angle_gamma   90.00
#
_symmetry.space_group_name_H-M   'P 1'
#
loop_
_entity.id
_entity.type
_entity.pdbx_description
1 polymer ?
#
loop_
_entity_poly.entity_id
_entity_poly.type
_entity_poly.pdbx_seq_one_letter_code
_entity_poly.pdbx_strand_id
1 'polypeptide(L)'
;MVNRLQNLFRRRNYLINLDFQARYIGLLIAVASVMCLITVIAAKYYIHLNLTPLIESGAITSPMAQKLIEIEQNFLNKNLLVIFLSTIGLITLVGIFITHRIAGPIYAIQNRIHKILAEGVANTKPFQIRKSDEFQELADAFNQFTFKVKQEFDRKDEKIKKLESQQIKETYKRAA
;
A
#
# COMPACT_ATOMS: atom_id res chain seq x y z
N MET A 1 -18.83 30.84 6.30
CA MET A 1 -17.59 30.29 6.91
C MET A 1 -17.64 28.77 7.12
N VAL A 2 -18.82 28.19 7.39
CA VAL A 2 -19.02 26.74 7.66
C VAL A 2 -18.61 25.81 6.48
N ASN A 3 -18.81 26.24 5.23
CA ASN A 3 -18.48 25.43 4.03
C ASN A 3 -16.97 25.17 3.79
N ARG A 4 -16.05 25.95 4.39
CA ARG A 4 -14.61 25.69 4.23
C ARG A 4 -14.11 24.54 5.11
N LEU A 5 -14.76 24.30 6.25
CA LEU A 5 -14.35 23.26 7.20
C LEU A 5 -14.79 21.86 6.77
N GLN A 6 -15.94 21.72 6.10
CA GLN A 6 -16.40 20.43 5.57
C GLN A 6 -15.49 19.86 4.46
N ASN A 7 -14.80 20.73 3.70
CA ASN A 7 -13.91 20.29 2.61
C ASN A 7 -12.55 19.77 3.08
N LEU A 8 -12.13 20.05 4.33
CA LEU A 8 -10.86 19.52 4.87
C LEU A 8 -10.96 18.05 5.28
N PHE A 9 -12.16 17.59 5.69
CA PHE A 9 -12.38 16.20 6.13
C PHE A 9 -12.72 15.23 5.00
N ARG A 10 -13.12 15.72 3.81
CA ARG A 10 -13.48 14.89 2.65
C ARG A 10 -12.28 14.16 2.00
N ARG A 11 -11.04 14.50 2.37
CA ARG A 11 -9.80 13.91 1.80
C ARG A 11 -9.08 12.88 2.72
N ARG A 12 -9.73 12.42 3.79
CA ARG A 12 -9.11 11.50 4.78
C ARG A 12 -9.89 10.20 5.00
N ASN A 13 -10.39 9.58 3.93
CA ASN A 13 -10.69 8.15 4.00
C ASN A 13 -9.37 7.38 3.88
N TYR A 14 -8.80 6.97 5.01
CA TYR A 14 -7.63 6.08 5.04
C TYR A 14 -7.95 4.68 4.49
N LEU A 15 -9.23 4.33 4.46
CA LEU A 15 -9.79 3.06 4.00
C LEU A 15 -10.33 3.23 2.57
N ILE A 16 -9.45 3.38 1.57
CA ILE A 16 -9.85 3.48 0.16
C ILE A 16 -10.18 2.08 -0.41
N ASN A 17 -9.47 1.05 0.05
CA ASN A 17 -9.68 -0.35 -0.32
C ASN A 17 -9.35 -1.24 0.89
N LEU A 18 -10.34 -1.44 1.77
CA LEU A 18 -10.20 -2.25 2.99
C LEU A 18 -9.74 -3.67 2.65
N ASP A 19 -10.25 -4.23 1.56
CA ASP A 19 -9.94 -5.59 1.13
C ASP A 19 -8.48 -5.75 0.68
N PHE A 20 -7.89 -4.72 0.06
CA PHE A 20 -6.48 -4.75 -0.31
C PHE A 20 -5.60 -4.59 0.93
N GLN A 21 -5.92 -3.64 1.82
CA GLN A 21 -5.19 -3.42 3.06
C GLN A 21 -5.22 -4.64 3.98
N ALA A 22 -6.38 -5.23 4.22
CA ALA A 22 -6.54 -6.40 5.09
C ALA A 22 -5.76 -7.62 4.57
N ARG A 23 -5.78 -7.88 3.26
CA ARG A 23 -5.03 -9.00 2.66
C ARG A 23 -3.51 -8.86 2.86
N TYR A 24 -2.96 -7.68 2.58
CA TYR A 24 -1.52 -7.45 2.69
C TYR A 24 -1.05 -7.35 4.15
N ILE A 25 -1.77 -6.61 4.99
CA ILE A 25 -1.46 -6.51 6.41
C ILE A 25 -1.58 -7.89 7.08
N GLY A 26 -2.63 -8.66 6.74
CA GLY A 26 -2.81 -10.03 7.22
C GLY A 26 -1.65 -10.94 6.82
N LEU A 27 -1.15 -10.84 5.58
CA LEU A 27 0.04 -11.56 5.15
C LEU A 27 1.29 -11.17 5.96
N LEU A 28 1.53 -9.88 6.16
CA LEU A 28 2.68 -9.40 6.96
C LEU A 28 2.60 -9.89 8.42
N ILE A 29 1.40 -9.83 9.01
CA ILE A 29 1.14 -10.35 10.36
C ILE A 29 1.38 -11.86 10.42
N ALA A 30 0.94 -12.61 9.41
CA ALA A 30 1.13 -14.06 9.37
C ALA A 30 2.62 -14.42 9.29
N VAL A 31 3.37 -13.78 8.38
CA VAL A 31 4.82 -13.98 8.26
C VAL A 31 5.54 -13.63 9.56
N ALA A 32 5.22 -12.49 10.16
CA ALA A 32 5.81 -12.08 11.43
C ALA A 32 5.46 -13.03 12.58
N SER A 33 4.23 -13.55 12.60
CA SER A 33 3.80 -14.52 13.60
C SER A 33 4.56 -15.84 13.48
N VAL A 34 4.80 -16.30 12.24
CA VAL A 34 5.64 -17.48 11.99
C VAL A 34 7.08 -17.23 12.46
N MET A 35 7.65 -16.07 12.14
CA MET A 35 9.01 -15.71 12.59
C MET A 35 9.12 -15.63 14.11
N CYS A 36 8.13 -15.03 14.78
CA CYS A 36 8.05 -15.00 16.24
C CYS A 36 7.92 -16.42 16.82
N LEU A 37 7.10 -17.28 16.21
CA LEU A 37 6.94 -18.66 16.64
C LEU A 37 8.26 -19.43 16.54
N ILE A 38 8.96 -19.32 15.41
CA ILE A 38 10.30 -19.91 15.21
C ILE A 38 11.25 -19.43 16.30
N THR A 39 11.24 -18.12 16.61
CA THR A 39 12.11 -17.53 17.64
C THR A 39 11.79 -18.07 19.04
N VAL A 40 10.50 -18.21 19.38
CA VAL A 40 10.06 -18.78 20.66
C VAL A 40 10.49 -20.25 20.77
N ILE A 41 10.28 -21.04 19.72
CA ILE A 41 10.69 -22.46 19.68
C ILE A 41 12.20 -22.57 19.84
N ALA A 42 12.98 -21.80 19.08
CA ALA A 42 14.44 -21.81 19.15
C ALA A 42 14.96 -21.40 20.54
N ALA A 43 14.39 -20.35 21.14
CA ALA A 43 14.76 -19.91 22.49
C ALA A 43 14.46 -20.99 23.54
N LYS A 44 13.28 -21.63 23.46
CA LYS A 44 12.90 -22.72 24.38
C LYS A 44 13.77 -23.95 24.20
N TYR A 45 14.06 -24.32 22.96
CA TYR A 45 14.96 -25.42 22.63
C TYR A 45 16.37 -25.16 23.18
N TYR A 46 16.91 -23.96 22.96
CA TYR A 46 18.22 -23.56 23.48
C TYR A 46 18.29 -23.62 25.02
N ILE A 47 17.28 -23.10 25.71
CA ILE A 47 17.22 -23.14 27.18
C ILE A 47 17.17 -24.59 27.66
N HIS A 48 16.34 -25.43 27.04
CA HIS A 48 16.22 -26.85 27.39
C HIS A 48 17.54 -27.61 27.19
N LEU A 49 18.24 -27.36 26.08
CA LEU A 49 19.52 -28.00 25.76
C LEU A 49 20.62 -27.65 26.78
N ASN A 50 20.62 -26.42 27.31
CA ASN A 50 21.66 -25.97 28.24
C ASN A 50 21.32 -26.26 29.71
N LEU A 51 20.05 -26.16 30.12
CA LEU A 51 19.66 -26.33 31.52
C LEU A 51 19.49 -27.79 31.95
N THR A 52 18.96 -28.66 31.08
CA THR A 52 18.68 -30.07 31.43
C THR A 52 19.93 -30.82 31.90
N PRO A 53 21.09 -30.74 31.19
CA PRO A 53 22.31 -31.42 31.64
C PRO A 53 22.87 -30.87 32.96
N LEU A 54 22.69 -29.57 33.23
CA LEU A 54 23.14 -28.93 34.47
C LEU A 54 22.30 -29.35 35.69
N ILE A 55 21.01 -29.60 35.47
CA ILE A 55 20.10 -30.12 36.50
C ILE A 55 20.42 -31.59 36.76
N GLU A 56 20.56 -32.40 35.71
CA GLU A 56 20.83 -33.84 35.80
C GLU A 56 22.21 -34.16 36.39
N SER A 57 23.23 -33.36 36.08
CA SER A 57 24.58 -33.50 36.67
C SER A 57 24.65 -33.11 38.15
N GLY A 58 23.57 -32.54 38.72
CA GLY A 58 23.57 -32.03 40.09
C GLY A 58 24.40 -30.75 40.26
N ALA A 59 24.82 -30.10 39.17
CA ALA A 59 25.47 -28.79 39.23
C ALA A 59 24.49 -27.71 39.73
N ILE A 60 23.19 -27.89 39.47
CA ILE A 60 22.11 -26.97 39.87
C ILE A 60 20.97 -27.76 40.54
N THR A 61 21.22 -28.29 41.73
CA THR A 61 20.23 -29.09 42.52
C THR A 61 19.58 -28.33 43.66
N SER A 62 20.01 -27.10 43.95
CA SER A 62 19.45 -26.36 45.08
C SER A 62 17.98 -25.98 44.79
N PRO A 63 17.05 -26.16 45.74
CA PRO A 63 15.66 -25.73 45.59
C PRO A 63 15.53 -24.23 45.26
N MET A 64 16.49 -23.43 45.74
CA MET A 64 16.58 -22.00 45.44
C MET A 64 16.90 -21.74 43.95
N ALA A 65 17.80 -22.52 43.35
CA ALA A 65 18.15 -22.36 41.94
C ALA A 65 17.02 -22.80 41.00
N GLN A 66 16.29 -23.87 41.33
CA GLN A 66 15.11 -24.28 40.57
C GLN A 66 14.03 -23.20 40.57
N LYS A 67 13.76 -22.62 41.75
CA LYS A 67 12.81 -21.50 41.88
C LYS A 67 13.25 -20.27 41.10
N LEU A 68 14.55 -19.97 41.09
CA LEU A 68 15.10 -18.85 40.29
C LEU A 68 14.91 -19.10 38.79
N ILE A 69 15.19 -20.32 38.30
CA ILE A 69 14.97 -20.70 36.91
C ILE A 69 13.49 -20.54 36.51
N GLU A 70 12.55 -20.95 37.36
CA GLU A 70 11.12 -20.78 37.08
C GLU A 70 10.72 -19.30 36.99
N ILE A 71 11.26 -18.45 37.87
CA ILE A 71 11.04 -17.00 37.83
C ILE A 71 11.58 -16.42 36.50
N GLU A 72 12.80 -16.79 36.12
CA GLU A 72 13.43 -16.35 34.86
C GLU A 72 12.65 -16.84 33.63
N GLN A 73 12.20 -18.09 33.61
CA GLN A 73 11.39 -18.63 32.51
C GLN A 73 10.04 -17.93 32.40
N ASN A 74 9.39 -17.63 33.53
CA ASN A 74 8.14 -16.88 33.56
C ASN A 74 8.35 -15.43 33.12
N PHE A 75 9.45 -14.79 33.54
CA PHE A 75 9.84 -13.46 33.09
C PHE A 75 10.08 -13.45 31.59
N LEU A 76 10.85 -14.39 31.06
CA LEU A 76 11.09 -14.55 29.63
C LEU A 76 9.80 -14.75 28.84
N ASN A 77 8.91 -15.64 29.29
CA ASN A 77 7.62 -15.88 28.63
C ASN A 77 6.76 -14.62 28.54
N LYS A 78 6.67 -13.86 29.63
CA LYS A 78 5.94 -12.58 29.66
C LYS A 78 6.56 -11.56 28.70
N ASN A 79 7.88 -11.44 28.70
CA ASN A 79 8.58 -10.53 27.77
C ASN A 79 8.39 -10.94 26.31
N LEU A 80 8.49 -12.23 25.99
CA LEU A 80 8.24 -12.74 24.63
C LEU A 80 6.81 -12.43 24.17
N LEU A 81 5.82 -12.57 25.05
CA LEU A 81 4.43 -12.20 24.73
C LEU A 81 4.28 -10.69 24.46
N VAL A 82 4.88 -9.85 25.31
CA VAL A 82 4.87 -8.39 25.11
C VAL A 82 5.54 -8.00 23.80
N ILE A 83 6.71 -8.59 23.50
CA ILE A 83 7.42 -8.38 22.23
C ILE A 83 6.54 -8.81 21.05
N PHE A 84 5.90 -9.97 21.12
CA PHE A 84 5.00 -10.45 20.08
C PHE A 84 3.84 -9.46 19.82
N LEU A 85 3.11 -9.07 20.87
CA LEU A 85 1.99 -8.14 20.74
C LEU A 85 2.45 -6.77 20.21
N SER A 86 3.58 -6.27 20.69
CA SER A 86 4.15 -5.00 20.22
C SER A 86 4.56 -5.07 18.74
N THR A 87 5.13 -6.19 18.31
CA THR A 87 5.51 -6.45 16.91
C THR A 87 4.30 -6.45 16.01
N ILE A 88 3.22 -7.13 16.42
CA ILE A 88 1.96 -7.17 15.67
C ILE A 88 1.36 -5.77 15.54
N GLY A 89 1.34 -5.00 16.63
CA GLY A 89 0.85 -3.62 16.62
C GLY A 89 1.68 -2.72 15.68
N LEU A 90 3.01 -2.82 15.76
CA LEU A 90 3.92 -2.06 14.90
C LEU A 90 3.75 -2.42 13.43
N ILE A 91 3.71 -3.72 13.09
CA ILE A 91 3.52 -4.19 11.72
C ILE A 91 2.17 -3.75 11.17
N THR A 92 1.12 -3.78 11.99
CA THR A 92 -0.20 -3.30 11.58
C THR A 92 -0.16 -1.81 11.23
N LEU A 93 0.45 -0.98 12.10
CA LEU A 93 0.59 0.46 11.85
C LEU A 93 1.41 0.76 10.59
N VAL A 94 2.57 0.12 10.46
CA VAL A 94 3.44 0.27 9.29
C VAL A 94 2.75 -0.22 8.02
N GLY A 95 2.08 -1.37 8.09
CA GLY A 95 1.31 -1.95 7.00
C GLY A 95 0.21 -1.00 6.51
N ILE A 96 -0.59 -0.43 7.42
CA ILE A 96 -1.60 0.58 7.07
C ILE A 96 -0.96 1.76 6.36
N PHE A 97 0.16 2.27 6.88
CA PHE A 97 0.85 3.42 6.28
C PHE A 97 1.36 3.13 4.87
N ILE A 98 2.05 2.00 4.68
CA ILE A 98 2.57 1.56 3.38
C ILE A 98 1.42 1.35 2.40
N THR A 99 0.41 0.58 2.80
CA THR A 99 -0.68 0.23 1.88
C THR A 99 -1.53 1.45 1.52
N HIS A 100 -1.62 2.47 2.39
CA HIS A 100 -2.25 3.74 2.02
C HIS A 100 -1.49 4.49 0.92
N ARG A 101 -0.15 4.55 1.03
CA ARG A 101 0.73 5.18 0.03
C ARG A 101 0.71 4.48 -1.34
N ILE A 102 0.33 3.20 -1.37
CA ILE A 102 0.16 2.39 -2.59
C ILE A 102 -1.26 2.55 -3.16
N ALA A 103 -2.29 2.37 -2.33
CA ALA A 103 -3.68 2.34 -2.79
C ALA A 103 -4.19 3.70 -3.29
N GLY A 104 -3.71 4.80 -2.71
CA GLY A 104 -4.11 6.15 -3.11
C GLY A 104 -3.80 6.47 -4.59
N PRO A 105 -2.54 6.34 -5.04
CA PRO A 105 -2.16 6.50 -6.44
C PRO A 105 -2.89 5.58 -7.40
N ILE A 106 -3.04 4.30 -7.04
CA ILE A 106 -3.74 3.32 -7.88
C ILE A 106 -5.18 3.78 -8.11
N TYR A 107 -5.88 4.20 -7.06
CA TYR A 107 -7.24 4.73 -7.18
C TYR A 107 -7.29 6.00 -8.05
N ALA A 108 -6.31 6.90 -7.90
CA ALA A 108 -6.21 8.12 -8.72
C ALA A 108 -6.03 7.81 -10.21
N ILE A 109 -5.15 6.85 -10.54
CA ILE A 109 -4.92 6.38 -11.92
C ILE A 109 -6.19 5.72 -12.48
N GLN A 110 -6.81 4.78 -11.74
CA GLN A 110 -8.04 4.10 -12.16
C GLN A 110 -9.17 5.08 -12.43
N ASN A 111 -9.39 6.02 -11.52
CA ASN A 111 -10.41 7.05 -11.70
C ASN A 111 -10.11 7.92 -12.94
N ARG A 112 -8.83 8.15 -13.26
CA ARG A 112 -8.44 8.87 -14.47
C ARG A 112 -8.76 8.09 -15.74
N ILE A 113 -8.47 6.79 -15.74
CA ILE A 113 -8.80 5.89 -16.84
C ILE A 113 -10.32 5.89 -17.08
N HIS A 114 -11.13 5.68 -16.04
CA HIS A 114 -12.59 5.68 -16.16
C HIS A 114 -13.12 7.02 -16.72
N LYS A 115 -12.54 8.14 -16.28
CA LYS A 115 -12.92 9.46 -16.81
C LYS A 115 -12.61 9.60 -18.30
N ILE A 116 -11.45 9.12 -18.75
CA ILE A 116 -11.07 9.14 -20.18
C ILE A 116 -12.00 8.23 -20.99
N LEU A 117 -12.38 7.06 -20.46
CA LEU A 117 -13.30 6.14 -21.11
C LEU A 117 -14.71 6.73 -21.24
N ALA A 118 -15.17 7.50 -20.25
CA ALA A 118 -16.51 8.09 -20.25
C ALA A 118 -16.62 9.39 -21.06
N GLU A 119 -15.63 10.29 -20.93
CA GLU A 119 -15.69 11.65 -21.50
C GLU A 119 -14.80 11.82 -22.74
N GLY A 120 -14.00 10.81 -23.08
CA GLY A 120 -12.99 10.88 -24.14
C GLY A 120 -11.70 11.58 -23.70
N VAL A 121 -10.65 11.40 -24.51
CA VAL A 121 -9.31 11.88 -24.17
C VAL A 121 -9.15 13.41 -24.30
N ALA A 122 -10.01 14.08 -25.08
CA ALA A 122 -9.88 15.49 -25.45
C ALA A 122 -9.82 16.44 -24.23
N ASN A 123 -10.62 16.17 -23.20
CA ASN A 123 -10.69 17.01 -21.99
C ASN A 123 -9.74 16.56 -20.86
N THR A 124 -8.84 15.63 -21.15
CA THR A 124 -7.92 15.07 -20.16
C THR A 124 -6.78 16.05 -19.88
N LYS A 125 -6.66 16.45 -18.62
CA LYS A 125 -5.49 17.16 -18.07
C LYS A 125 -4.46 16.17 -17.47
N PRO A 126 -3.19 16.53 -17.33
CA PRO A 126 -2.28 15.75 -16.49
C PRO A 126 -2.77 15.78 -15.03
N PHE A 127 -2.41 14.77 -14.25
CA PHE A 127 -2.65 14.73 -12.81
C PHE A 127 -1.35 14.38 -12.07
N GLN A 128 -1.28 14.77 -10.81
CA GLN A 128 -0.16 14.44 -9.93
C GLN A 128 -0.67 13.66 -8.72
N ILE A 129 0.08 12.65 -8.34
CA ILE A 129 -0.11 11.96 -7.06
C ILE A 129 0.76 12.64 -5.99
N ARG A 130 0.54 12.35 -4.71
CA ARG A 130 1.28 13.05 -3.63
C ARG A 130 2.74 12.63 -3.69
N LYS A 131 3.68 13.55 -3.44
CA LYS A 131 5.14 13.27 -3.51
C LYS A 131 5.61 12.07 -2.69
N SER A 132 4.95 11.85 -1.55
CA SER A 132 5.24 10.73 -0.68
C SER A 132 4.65 9.42 -1.18
N ASP A 133 3.74 9.42 -2.14
CA ASP A 133 3.07 8.18 -2.54
C ASP A 133 3.92 7.39 -3.53
N GLU A 134 3.68 6.08 -3.60
CA GLU A 134 4.35 5.19 -4.54
C GLU A 134 3.85 5.43 -5.98
N PHE A 135 4.56 4.91 -6.98
CA PHE A 135 4.18 4.96 -8.41
C PHE A 135 4.22 6.34 -9.08
N GLN A 136 5.11 7.25 -8.65
CA GLN A 136 5.32 8.54 -9.34
C GLN A 136 5.65 8.35 -10.82
N GLU A 137 6.61 7.47 -11.11
CA GLU A 137 7.05 7.18 -12.47
C GLU A 137 5.92 6.62 -13.34
N LEU A 138 5.02 5.81 -12.76
CA LEU A 138 3.85 5.30 -13.47
C LEU A 138 2.84 6.41 -13.76
N ALA A 139 2.61 7.32 -12.80
CA ALA A 139 1.74 8.47 -13.01
C ALA A 139 2.31 9.39 -14.11
N ASP A 140 3.61 9.61 -14.13
CA ASP A 140 4.30 10.40 -15.16
C ASP A 140 4.24 9.72 -16.53
N ALA A 141 4.51 8.41 -16.60
CA ALA A 141 4.38 7.63 -17.83
C ALA A 141 2.93 7.66 -18.36
N PHE A 142 1.94 7.57 -17.47
CA PHE A 142 0.53 7.69 -17.83
C PHE A 142 0.19 9.09 -18.36
N ASN A 143 0.71 10.15 -17.74
CA ASN A 143 0.53 11.52 -18.22
C ASN A 143 1.14 11.70 -19.62
N GLN A 144 2.34 11.17 -19.86
CA GLN A 144 2.98 11.21 -21.19
C GLN A 144 2.17 10.43 -22.23
N PHE A 145 1.68 9.25 -21.87
CA PHE A 145 0.81 8.44 -22.73
C PHE A 145 -0.46 9.20 -23.11
N THR A 146 -1.20 9.71 -22.13
CA THR A 146 -2.43 10.47 -22.39
C THR A 146 -2.20 11.75 -23.18
N PHE A 147 -1.07 12.42 -22.96
CA PHE A 147 -0.65 13.57 -23.75
C PHE A 147 -0.45 13.21 -25.24
N LYS A 148 0.26 12.12 -25.52
CA LYS A 148 0.49 11.65 -26.91
C LYS A 148 -0.81 11.23 -27.60
N VAL A 149 -1.68 10.50 -26.90
CA VAL A 149 -2.98 10.10 -27.44
C VAL A 149 -3.85 11.33 -27.75
N LYS A 150 -3.87 12.31 -26.84
CA LYS A 150 -4.58 13.57 -27.05
C LYS A 150 -4.02 14.34 -28.25
N GLN A 151 -2.70 14.46 -28.38
CA GLN A 151 -2.06 15.14 -29.50
C GLN A 151 -2.46 14.52 -30.85
N GLU A 152 -2.48 13.19 -30.94
CA GLU A 152 -2.92 12.50 -32.16
C GLU A 152 -4.42 12.65 -32.43
N PHE A 153 -5.24 12.69 -31.37
CA PHE A 153 -6.68 12.96 -31.49
C PHE A 153 -6.93 14.37 -32.05
N ASP A 154 -6.30 15.39 -31.46
CA ASP A 154 -6.45 16.79 -31.87
C ASP A 154 -5.97 16.99 -33.32
N ARG A 155 -4.85 16.36 -33.72
CA ARG A 155 -4.34 16.39 -35.09
C ARG A 155 -5.32 15.79 -36.11
N LYS A 156 -5.98 14.68 -35.76
CA LYS A 156 -6.98 14.04 -36.62
C LYS A 156 -8.24 14.91 -36.75
N ASP A 157 -8.70 15.49 -35.64
CA ASP A 157 -9.85 16.39 -35.62
C ASP A 157 -9.62 17.63 -36.50
N GLU A 158 -8.44 18.25 -36.41
CA GLU A 158 -8.06 19.36 -37.30
C GLU A 158 -8.05 18.96 -38.78
N LYS A 159 -7.58 17.74 -39.10
CA LYS A 159 -7.55 17.23 -40.48
C LYS A 159 -8.97 17.02 -41.01
N ILE A 160 -9.87 16.48 -40.19
CA ILE A 160 -11.29 16.28 -40.54
C ILE A 160 -11.96 17.63 -40.84
N LYS A 161 -11.82 18.62 -39.94
CA LYS A 161 -12.37 19.96 -40.14
C LYS A 161 -11.87 20.63 -41.42
N LYS A 162 -10.59 20.47 -41.76
CA LYS A 162 -10.02 20.98 -43.01
C LYS A 162 -10.66 20.32 -44.23
N LEU A 163 -10.83 19.00 -44.23
CA LEU A 163 -11.46 18.26 -45.33
C LEU A 163 -12.93 18.67 -45.52
N GLU A 164 -13.70 18.79 -44.44
CA GLU A 164 -15.09 19.26 -44.49
C GLU A 164 -15.17 20.68 -45.09
N SER A 165 -14.31 21.60 -44.66
CA SER A 165 -14.28 22.96 -45.19
C SER A 165 -13.93 23.03 -46.69
N GLN A 166 -13.08 22.12 -47.18
CA GLN A 166 -12.72 22.02 -48.59
C GLN A 166 -13.89 21.48 -49.42
N GLN A 167 -14.56 20.42 -48.96
CA GLN A 167 -15.73 19.87 -49.64
C GLN A 167 -16.88 20.87 -49.75
N ILE A 168 -17.11 21.66 -48.69
CA ILE A 168 -18.13 22.72 -48.70
C ILE A 168 -17.80 23.75 -49.78
N LYS A 169 -16.54 24.23 -49.85
CA LYS A 169 -16.11 25.18 -50.89
C LYS A 169 -16.23 24.62 -52.30
N GLU A 170 -15.87 23.34 -52.52
CA GLU A 170 -16.02 22.69 -53.82
C GLU A 170 -17.48 22.55 -54.24
N THR A 171 -18.37 22.24 -53.31
CA THR A 171 -19.81 22.14 -53.55
C THR A 171 -20.38 23.48 -54.02
N TYR A 172 -20.05 24.57 -53.35
CA TYR A 172 -20.48 25.92 -53.77
C TYR A 172 -19.91 26.31 -55.14
N LYS A 173 -18.66 25.93 -55.44
CA LYS A 173 -18.04 26.20 -56.76
C LYS A 173 -18.71 25.44 -57.90
N ARG A 174 -19.28 24.26 -57.65
CA ARG A 174 -19.99 23.45 -58.68
C ARG A 174 -21.45 23.90 -58.89
N ALA A 175 -22.02 24.60 -57.92
CA ALA A 175 -23.40 25.10 -57.96
C ALA A 175 -23.52 26.51 -58.56
N ALA A 176 -22.39 27.21 -58.75
CA ALA A 176 -22.28 28.51 -59.41
C ALA A 176 -21.82 28.32 -60.87
#